data_AF-A0A9D7I9Q0-F1
#
_entry.id   AF-A0A9D7I9Q0-F1
#
_cell.length_a   1.000
_cell.length_b   1.000
_cell.length_c   1.000
_cell.angle_alpha   90.00
_cell.angle_beta   90.00
_cell.angle_gamma   90.00
#
_symmetry.space_group_name_H-M   'P 1'
#
loop_
_entity.id
_entity.type
_entity.pdbx_description
1 polymer ?
#
loop_
_entity_poly.entity_id
_entity_poly.type
_entity_poly.pdbx_seq_one_letter_code
_entity_poly.pdbx_strand_id
1 'polypeptide(L)'
;MAGLSLFSYSVFAQCPPGDVVLANQAAVNNFKNQYPNCTVFDGALTVGGGPGNSNITNLNGLSNLTSIDELVIFRNPSLGNLNGLANLTAVGSLEISTNAKLVNLNGLNNIANVPDDLIINANAGLKNLTGLNALTTVVGALEITNNPLLSSLSALAALSSVDGIEISSNAALLNLTGLNGITTVAGDVLIMSNNKMTSLAGLNNLSSVGGELALELNPKLTNLTALSNLHTIGIGGLGIADNATLVSLNGLQGLTTLQGDLGIELNPFLTNITFLSGLTSVGGGLEIELNAKLANLNGLQNITTIGFDLAISTNALLKNLNGLAGVTTIGGSVEIELNPLLTSLAGLSNLSSVGLDFDVFDNDALLNVNGLNGLSTVPGSLGIEQNLILANLNGLSGITSVGGDLIIGFNNALNNLTGLSNLTAIGGGLEMEFNLALTNLTGLNDLVSVGADVDIFSNPALTSLEGLNNLATVGLDFAIEQNLALTFCATEAVCTYLHNGGVIEFFNNAGGCNTEAQVLDACDRLGRSLSYSGQLQGTVPEFKQDSKTTIYPNPTEGIVQVKVGKGLGGLVRLIDINGQVLEQQEIGEGLRFDLSTRPAGFYWLDIRFEDGSRSRERVVKK
;
A
#
# COMPACT_ATOMS: atom_id res chain seq x y z
N MET A 1 88.76 30.88 -4.53
CA MET A 1 87.57 30.49 -5.33
C MET A 1 87.17 29.09 -4.91
N ALA A 2 86.17 28.95 -4.04
CA ALA A 2 85.49 27.69 -3.77
C ALA A 2 84.00 28.01 -3.91
N GLY A 3 83.41 27.55 -5.01
CA GLY A 3 81.99 27.76 -5.31
C GLY A 3 81.14 26.77 -4.52
N LEU A 4 80.31 27.28 -3.63
CA LEU A 4 79.29 26.52 -2.93
C LEU A 4 78.08 26.41 -3.87
N SER A 5 77.84 25.22 -4.44
CA SER A 5 76.63 24.91 -5.19
C SER A 5 75.52 24.55 -4.21
N LEU A 6 74.55 25.46 -4.05
CA LEU A 6 73.28 25.19 -3.36
C LEU A 6 72.38 24.39 -4.31
N PHE A 7 72.31 23.08 -4.11
CA PHE A 7 71.23 22.26 -4.65
C PHE A 7 69.97 22.55 -3.83
N SER A 8 69.01 23.28 -4.41
CA SER A 8 67.67 23.39 -3.86
C SER A 8 66.92 22.08 -4.15
N TYR A 9 66.78 21.21 -3.16
CA TYR A 9 65.83 20.10 -3.23
C TYR A 9 64.43 20.67 -2.98
N SER A 10 63.64 20.81 -4.04
CA SER A 10 62.20 20.95 -3.93
C SER A 10 61.66 19.64 -3.37
N VAL A 11 61.29 19.64 -2.09
CA VAL A 11 60.54 18.53 -1.48
C VAL A 11 59.13 18.62 -2.04
N PHE A 12 58.87 17.96 -3.16
CA PHE A 12 57.49 17.78 -3.63
C PHE A 12 56.78 16.91 -2.58
N ALA A 13 55.59 17.33 -2.15
CA ALA A 13 54.70 16.44 -1.40
C ALA A 13 54.57 15.13 -2.19
N GLN A 14 54.60 13.99 -1.49
CA GLN A 14 54.64 12.69 -2.15
C GLN A 14 53.42 12.50 -3.04
N CYS A 15 52.28 13.08 -2.65
CA CYS A 15 51.01 13.09 -3.37
C CYS A 15 50.36 14.48 -3.31
N PRO A 16 49.38 14.79 -4.20
CA PRO A 16 48.56 15.99 -4.09
C PRO A 16 47.81 16.05 -2.75
N PRO A 17 47.60 17.25 -2.16
CA PRO A 17 46.75 17.40 -0.99
C PRO A 17 45.26 17.42 -1.37
N GLY A 18 44.42 16.72 -0.60
CA GLY A 18 42.97 16.68 -0.80
C GLY A 18 42.53 15.95 -2.07
N ASP A 19 41.28 16.17 -2.46
CA ASP A 19 40.65 15.45 -3.57
C ASP A 19 41.14 15.90 -4.94
N VAL A 20 41.19 14.96 -5.89
CA VAL A 20 41.72 15.19 -7.24
C VAL A 20 40.74 14.68 -8.29
N VAL A 21 40.43 15.56 -9.25
CA VAL A 21 39.64 15.21 -10.44
C VAL A 21 40.53 15.19 -11.69
N LEU A 22 40.65 14.02 -12.31
CA LEU A 22 41.35 13.81 -13.57
C LEU A 22 40.33 13.78 -14.72
N ALA A 23 39.90 14.96 -15.17
CA ALA A 23 38.79 15.11 -16.12
C ALA A 23 39.07 14.60 -17.56
N ASN A 24 40.32 14.36 -17.94
CA ASN A 24 40.71 13.97 -19.30
C ASN A 24 42.04 13.22 -19.33
N GLN A 25 42.40 12.64 -20.47
CA GLN A 25 43.62 11.83 -20.63
C GLN A 25 44.90 12.63 -20.34
N ALA A 26 44.93 13.94 -20.64
CA ALA A 26 46.09 14.77 -20.36
C ALA A 26 46.31 14.92 -18.84
N ALA A 27 45.24 15.06 -18.06
CA ALA A 27 45.32 15.08 -16.59
C ALA A 27 45.87 13.76 -16.03
N VAL A 28 45.37 12.61 -16.53
CA VAL A 28 45.89 11.28 -16.14
C VAL A 28 47.38 11.15 -16.45
N ASN A 29 47.81 11.54 -17.65
CA ASN A 29 49.23 11.47 -18.04
C ASN A 29 50.10 12.40 -17.19
N ASN A 30 49.59 13.58 -16.82
CA ASN A 30 50.32 14.56 -16.04
C ASN A 30 50.44 14.20 -14.55
N PHE A 31 49.52 13.40 -13.99
CA PHE A 31 49.57 12.98 -12.60
C PHE A 31 50.92 12.34 -12.24
N LYS A 32 51.40 11.38 -13.04
CA LYS A 32 52.72 10.75 -12.85
C LYS A 32 53.89 11.72 -12.98
N ASN A 33 53.76 12.71 -13.87
CA ASN A 33 54.83 13.70 -14.10
C ASN A 33 54.92 14.69 -12.94
N GLN A 34 53.79 15.06 -12.34
CA GLN A 34 53.73 16.00 -11.22
C GLN A 34 54.00 15.33 -9.88
N TYR A 35 53.59 14.07 -9.72
CA TYR A 35 53.70 13.31 -8.47
C TYR A 35 54.38 11.95 -8.70
N PRO A 36 55.65 11.92 -9.18
CA PRO A 36 56.32 10.69 -9.60
C PRO A 36 56.55 9.68 -8.48
N ASN A 37 56.54 10.12 -7.23
CA ASN A 37 56.75 9.26 -6.05
C ASN A 37 55.44 8.98 -5.28
N CYS A 38 54.28 9.38 -5.81
CA CYS A 38 53.00 9.14 -5.16
C CYS A 38 52.63 7.66 -5.22
N THR A 39 52.51 7.05 -4.04
CA THR A 39 52.13 5.63 -3.88
C THR A 39 50.90 5.45 -2.98
N VAL A 40 50.71 6.33 -1.99
CA VAL A 40 49.59 6.30 -1.04
C VAL A 40 48.86 7.63 -1.14
N PHE A 41 47.60 7.62 -1.59
CA PHE A 41 46.78 8.80 -1.79
C PHE A 41 45.59 8.81 -0.81
N ASP A 42 45.66 9.68 0.19
CA ASP A 42 44.70 9.74 1.31
C ASP A 42 43.48 10.64 1.02
N GLY A 43 43.05 10.75 -0.24
CA GLY A 43 41.89 11.56 -0.64
C GLY A 43 41.07 10.90 -1.74
N ALA A 44 40.02 11.58 -2.20
CA ALA A 44 39.18 11.07 -3.28
C ALA A 44 39.82 11.33 -4.66
N LEU A 45 40.07 10.27 -5.41
CA LEU A 45 40.57 10.33 -6.78
C LEU A 45 39.44 10.04 -7.77
N THR A 46 38.91 11.09 -8.40
CA THR A 46 37.94 10.95 -9.49
C THR A 46 38.63 10.90 -10.84
N VAL A 47 38.58 9.76 -11.52
CA VAL A 47 39.00 9.58 -12.92
C VAL A 47 37.80 9.78 -13.83
N GLY A 48 37.79 10.92 -14.53
CA GLY A 48 36.60 11.45 -15.20
C GLY A 48 36.05 12.66 -14.44
N GLY A 49 34.72 12.81 -14.36
CA GLY A 49 34.09 13.87 -13.56
C GLY A 49 34.15 15.29 -14.14
N GLY A 50 34.67 15.47 -15.36
CA GLY A 50 34.57 16.74 -16.08
C GLY A 50 33.16 17.05 -16.61
N PRO A 51 32.90 18.25 -17.15
CA PRO A 51 31.64 18.56 -17.81
C PRO A 51 31.50 17.71 -19.07
N GLY A 52 30.75 16.61 -18.98
CA GLY A 52 30.55 15.70 -20.11
C GLY A 52 31.30 14.38 -19.96
N ASN A 53 31.37 13.64 -21.07
CA ASN A 53 32.15 12.40 -21.14
C ASN A 53 33.64 12.72 -21.30
N SER A 54 34.49 11.97 -20.60
CA SER A 54 35.94 12.11 -20.73
C SER A 54 36.45 11.50 -22.05
N ASN A 55 37.67 11.88 -22.44
CA ASN A 55 38.42 11.23 -23.51
C ASN A 55 39.47 10.23 -22.99
N ILE A 56 39.34 9.76 -21.75
CA ILE A 56 40.30 8.85 -21.12
C ILE A 56 40.20 7.47 -21.76
N THR A 57 41.36 6.92 -22.12
CA THR A 57 41.52 5.64 -22.82
C THR A 57 42.35 4.63 -22.03
N ASN A 58 43.20 5.09 -21.11
CA ASN A 58 44.02 4.26 -20.24
C ASN A 58 44.40 5.01 -18.95
N LEU A 59 44.79 4.25 -17.93
CA LEU A 59 45.15 4.75 -16.60
C LEU A 59 46.66 4.67 -16.30
N ASN A 60 47.52 4.58 -17.33
CA ASN A 60 48.95 4.30 -17.12
C ASN A 60 49.68 5.36 -16.26
N GLY A 61 49.14 6.59 -16.21
CA GLY A 61 49.65 7.64 -15.33
C GLY A 61 49.40 7.40 -13.84
N LEU A 62 48.62 6.39 -13.46
CA LEU A 62 48.30 6.03 -12.08
C LEU A 62 49.08 4.82 -11.57
N SER A 63 49.99 4.27 -12.39
CA SER A 63 50.68 3.00 -12.14
C SER A 63 51.52 2.93 -10.86
N ASN A 64 51.81 4.06 -10.22
CA ASN A 64 52.62 4.11 -9.01
C ASN A 64 51.78 3.97 -7.74
N LEU A 65 50.46 4.14 -7.84
CA LEU A 65 49.55 4.04 -6.69
C LEU A 65 49.41 2.60 -6.22
N THR A 66 49.52 2.42 -4.90
CA THR A 66 49.34 1.17 -4.18
C THR A 66 48.19 1.24 -3.16
N SER A 67 47.84 2.45 -2.71
CA SER A 67 46.72 2.71 -1.81
C SER A 67 46.01 4.01 -2.20
N ILE A 68 44.68 3.99 -2.17
CA ILE A 68 43.81 5.15 -2.39
C ILE A 68 42.70 5.11 -1.33
N ASP A 69 42.30 6.26 -0.77
CA ASP A 69 41.16 6.31 0.16
C ASP A 69 39.83 6.12 -0.58
N GLU A 70 39.52 6.97 -1.55
CA GLU A 70 38.32 6.83 -2.40
C GLU A 70 38.71 6.87 -3.89
N LEU A 71 38.22 5.91 -4.67
CA LEU A 71 38.46 5.83 -6.11
C LEU A 71 37.14 5.81 -6.87
N VAL A 72 36.90 6.88 -7.64
CA VAL A 72 35.73 7.01 -8.52
C VAL A 72 36.19 7.00 -9.97
N ILE A 73 35.77 6.01 -10.76
CA ILE A 73 36.03 5.93 -12.20
C ILE A 73 34.72 6.10 -12.95
N PHE A 74 34.48 7.32 -13.43
CA PHE A 74 33.15 7.73 -13.90
C PHE A 74 33.17 8.39 -15.28
N ARG A 75 32.21 8.02 -16.15
CA ARG A 75 31.98 8.62 -17.48
C ARG A 75 33.19 8.61 -18.41
N ASN A 76 33.87 7.46 -18.50
CA ASN A 76 34.98 7.25 -19.44
C ASN A 76 34.55 6.29 -20.56
N PRO A 77 33.78 6.73 -21.58
CA PRO A 77 33.22 5.83 -22.60
C PRO A 77 34.27 5.17 -23.50
N SER A 78 35.51 5.66 -23.51
CA SER A 78 36.61 5.11 -24.30
C SER A 78 37.57 4.23 -23.50
N LEU A 79 37.42 4.16 -22.17
CA LEU A 79 38.29 3.39 -21.28
C LEU A 79 37.97 1.90 -21.40
N GLY A 80 38.95 1.11 -21.85
CA GLY A 80 38.75 -0.32 -22.15
C GLY A 80 39.24 -1.30 -21.07
N ASN A 81 40.07 -0.86 -20.14
CA ASN A 81 40.58 -1.66 -19.03
C ASN A 81 41.12 -0.75 -17.91
N LEU A 82 41.44 -1.35 -16.76
CA LEU A 82 41.95 -0.66 -15.57
C LEU A 82 43.42 -0.98 -15.29
N ASN A 83 44.19 -1.49 -16.27
CA ASN A 83 45.54 -2.02 -16.05
C ASN A 83 46.54 -1.02 -15.42
N GLY A 84 46.29 0.28 -15.56
CA GLY A 84 47.08 1.31 -14.89
C GLY A 84 46.95 1.31 -13.37
N LEU A 85 46.04 0.52 -12.80
CA LEU A 85 45.83 0.34 -11.36
C LEU A 85 46.34 -1.00 -10.84
N ALA A 86 47.07 -1.79 -11.64
CA ALA A 86 47.49 -3.14 -11.29
C ALA A 86 48.34 -3.26 -10.00
N ASN A 87 48.91 -2.16 -9.50
CA ASN A 87 49.67 -2.13 -8.25
C ASN A 87 48.82 -1.77 -7.02
N LEU A 88 47.54 -1.44 -7.19
CA LEU A 88 46.63 -1.07 -6.12
C LEU A 88 46.28 -2.31 -5.29
N THR A 89 46.60 -2.26 -4.00
CA THR A 89 46.32 -3.33 -3.02
C THR A 89 45.27 -2.93 -1.98
N ALA A 90 45.06 -1.61 -1.80
CA ALA A 90 44.12 -1.06 -0.86
C ALA A 90 43.31 0.07 -1.52
N VAL A 91 42.00 0.03 -1.31
CA VAL A 91 41.06 1.09 -1.67
C VAL A 91 40.03 1.18 -0.54
N GLY A 92 39.69 2.37 -0.05
CA GLY A 92 38.64 2.59 0.94
C GLY A 92 37.26 2.35 0.34
N SER A 93 36.78 3.29 -0.48
CA SER A 93 35.57 3.17 -1.32
C SER A 93 35.94 3.08 -2.80
N LEU A 94 35.21 2.25 -3.55
CA LEU A 94 35.45 2.03 -4.98
C LEU A 94 34.16 2.15 -5.79
N GLU A 95 34.07 3.19 -6.61
CA GLU A 95 33.01 3.37 -7.60
C GLU A 95 33.55 3.22 -9.03
N ILE A 96 32.91 2.38 -9.83
CA ILE A 96 33.18 2.23 -11.26
C ILE A 96 31.85 2.36 -11.98
N SER A 97 31.63 3.53 -12.60
CA SER A 97 30.33 3.83 -13.17
C SER A 97 30.35 4.49 -14.55
N THR A 98 29.37 4.14 -15.39
CA THR A 98 29.20 4.77 -16.72
C THR A 98 30.43 4.66 -17.65
N ASN A 99 31.16 3.54 -17.61
CA ASN A 99 32.32 3.29 -18.49
C ASN A 99 31.96 2.29 -19.59
N ALA A 100 31.27 2.77 -20.62
CA ALA A 100 30.60 1.94 -21.63
C ALA A 100 31.49 0.91 -22.37
N LYS A 101 32.82 1.09 -22.40
CA LYS A 101 33.76 0.19 -23.10
C LYS A 101 34.51 -0.77 -22.17
N LEU A 102 34.38 -0.66 -20.85
CA LEU A 102 34.94 -1.65 -19.93
C LEU A 102 34.24 -2.99 -20.15
N VAL A 103 35.02 -4.06 -20.33
CA VAL A 103 34.51 -5.43 -20.53
C VAL A 103 34.66 -6.29 -19.28
N ASN A 104 35.65 -5.97 -18.45
CA ASN A 104 35.93 -6.54 -17.14
C ASN A 104 36.70 -5.49 -16.30
N LEU A 105 37.13 -5.89 -15.10
CA LEU A 105 37.82 -5.04 -14.12
C LEU A 105 39.30 -5.39 -13.95
N ASN A 106 39.91 -6.00 -14.99
CA ASN A 106 41.33 -6.32 -14.96
C ASN A 106 42.16 -5.06 -14.69
N GLY A 107 43.08 -5.18 -13.74
CA GLY A 107 43.79 -4.07 -13.13
C GLY A 107 43.50 -3.92 -11.64
N LEU A 108 42.43 -4.54 -11.11
CA LEU A 108 42.08 -4.50 -9.68
C LEU A 108 42.43 -5.80 -8.93
N ASN A 109 43.21 -6.68 -9.57
CA ASN A 109 43.46 -8.07 -9.17
C ASN A 109 44.06 -8.27 -7.78
N ASN A 110 44.63 -7.22 -7.19
CA ASN A 110 45.32 -7.27 -5.89
C ASN A 110 44.50 -6.65 -4.74
N ILE A 111 43.28 -6.19 -5.01
CA ILE A 111 42.39 -5.66 -3.97
C ILE A 111 41.70 -6.83 -3.28
N ALA A 112 42.02 -7.01 -2.00
CA ALA A 112 41.42 -8.06 -1.17
C ALA A 112 40.30 -7.53 -0.26
N ASN A 113 40.35 -6.24 0.10
CA ASN A 113 39.40 -5.64 1.03
C ASN A 113 38.99 -4.24 0.54
N VAL A 114 37.71 -3.91 0.69
CA VAL A 114 37.12 -2.57 0.51
C VAL A 114 36.47 -2.20 1.85
N PRO A 115 37.07 -1.33 2.67
CA PRO A 115 36.54 -0.90 3.98
C PRO A 115 35.23 -0.11 3.94
N ASP A 116 34.78 0.30 2.77
CA ASP A 116 33.52 1.02 2.56
C ASP A 116 32.74 0.34 1.42
N ASP A 117 31.97 1.11 0.65
CA ASP A 117 31.16 0.60 -0.46
C ASP A 117 31.97 0.21 -1.71
N LEU A 118 31.49 -0.83 -2.40
CA LEU A 118 31.90 -1.21 -3.75
C LEU A 118 30.73 -1.04 -4.71
N ILE A 119 30.80 -0.01 -5.56
CA ILE A 119 29.74 0.36 -6.50
C ILE A 119 30.19 0.09 -7.94
N ILE A 120 29.45 -0.74 -8.65
CA ILE A 120 29.67 -1.08 -10.07
C ILE A 120 28.37 -0.83 -10.82
N ASN A 121 28.25 0.37 -11.40
CA ASN A 121 26.98 0.86 -11.93
C ASN A 121 27.05 1.26 -13.41
N ALA A 122 26.03 0.94 -14.22
CA ALA A 122 25.85 1.51 -15.56
C ALA A 122 27.03 1.28 -16.53
N ASN A 123 27.81 0.21 -16.39
CA ASN A 123 28.88 -0.14 -17.32
C ASN A 123 28.34 -1.03 -18.44
N ALA A 124 27.77 -0.40 -19.47
CA ALA A 124 27.06 -1.09 -20.55
C ALA A 124 27.86 -2.20 -21.27
N GLY A 125 29.20 -2.11 -21.30
CA GLY A 125 30.08 -3.10 -21.92
C GLY A 125 30.52 -4.26 -21.00
N LEU A 126 30.27 -4.14 -19.69
CA LEU A 126 30.84 -5.02 -18.67
C LEU A 126 30.19 -6.40 -18.74
N LYS A 127 31.01 -7.45 -18.93
CA LYS A 127 30.52 -8.83 -19.11
C LYS A 127 30.70 -9.72 -17.89
N ASN A 128 31.72 -9.43 -17.09
CA ASN A 128 32.08 -10.14 -15.86
C ASN A 128 32.94 -9.23 -14.97
N LEU A 129 33.12 -9.65 -13.73
CA LEU A 129 33.90 -8.92 -12.71
C LEU A 129 35.35 -9.43 -12.58
N THR A 130 35.89 -10.11 -13.61
CA THR A 130 37.29 -10.56 -13.58
C THR A 130 38.19 -9.37 -13.29
N GLY A 131 39.10 -9.53 -12.32
CA GLY A 131 39.78 -8.41 -11.68
C GLY A 131 39.48 -8.33 -10.19
N LEU A 132 38.34 -8.82 -9.71
CA LEU A 132 38.00 -8.85 -8.28
C LEU A 132 38.22 -10.24 -7.63
N ASN A 133 39.01 -11.11 -8.26
CA ASN A 133 39.20 -12.50 -7.83
C ASN A 133 39.83 -12.68 -6.45
N ALA A 134 40.52 -11.66 -5.94
CA ALA A 134 41.15 -11.66 -4.63
C ALA A 134 40.27 -11.05 -3.53
N LEU A 135 39.11 -10.46 -3.88
CA LEU A 135 38.24 -9.74 -2.96
C LEU A 135 37.60 -10.72 -1.98
N THR A 136 37.90 -10.56 -0.69
CA THR A 136 37.37 -11.38 0.41
C THR A 136 36.36 -10.63 1.27
N THR A 137 36.48 -9.30 1.34
CA THR A 137 35.67 -8.45 2.22
C THR A 137 35.30 -7.14 1.52
N VAL A 138 34.01 -6.82 1.58
CA VAL A 138 33.50 -5.44 1.47
C VAL A 138 32.91 -5.13 2.84
N VAL A 139 33.32 -4.05 3.50
CA VAL A 139 32.78 -3.73 4.83
C VAL A 139 31.48 -2.94 4.70
N GLY A 140 31.32 -2.15 3.64
CA GLY A 140 30.05 -1.51 3.30
C GLY A 140 29.17 -2.37 2.37
N ALA A 141 28.39 -1.69 1.54
CA ALA A 141 27.50 -2.28 0.56
C ALA A 141 28.26 -2.72 -0.71
N LEU A 142 27.84 -3.88 -1.24
CA LEU A 142 28.19 -4.32 -2.59
C LEU A 142 27.03 -3.98 -3.53
N GLU A 143 27.21 -2.97 -4.36
CA GLU A 143 26.23 -2.55 -5.36
C GLU A 143 26.70 -2.93 -6.77
N ILE A 144 25.95 -3.81 -7.42
CA ILE A 144 26.19 -4.19 -8.81
C ILE A 144 24.91 -3.92 -9.58
N THR A 145 24.84 -2.74 -10.20
CA THR A 145 23.58 -2.22 -10.74
C THR A 145 23.70 -1.81 -12.20
N ASN A 146 22.64 -1.97 -12.98
CA ASN A 146 22.55 -1.45 -14.36
C ASN A 146 23.70 -1.89 -15.31
N ASN A 147 24.23 -3.11 -15.18
CA ASN A 147 25.24 -3.65 -16.11
C ASN A 147 24.59 -4.66 -17.07
N PRO A 148 23.97 -4.22 -18.18
CA PRO A 148 23.08 -5.07 -18.99
C PRO A 148 23.75 -6.27 -19.66
N LEU A 149 25.08 -6.26 -19.83
CA LEU A 149 25.85 -7.37 -20.39
C LEU A 149 26.52 -8.25 -19.33
N LEU A 150 26.41 -7.90 -18.04
CA LEU A 150 27.02 -8.64 -16.94
C LEU A 150 26.32 -9.99 -16.79
N SER A 151 27.07 -11.07 -17.01
CA SER A 151 26.52 -12.43 -17.08
C SER A 151 27.06 -13.37 -16.01
N SER A 152 28.09 -12.94 -15.24
CA SER A 152 28.70 -13.75 -14.20
C SER A 152 29.31 -12.90 -13.09
N LEU A 153 29.05 -13.32 -11.85
CA LEU A 153 29.68 -12.82 -10.63
C LEU A 153 30.81 -13.72 -10.13
N SER A 154 31.23 -14.73 -10.91
CA SER A 154 32.16 -15.77 -10.45
C SER A 154 33.51 -15.26 -9.96
N ALA A 155 33.90 -14.03 -10.31
CA ALA A 155 35.10 -13.41 -9.78
C ALA A 155 34.99 -13.11 -8.27
N LEU A 156 33.79 -13.02 -7.71
CA LEU A 156 33.55 -12.77 -6.28
C LEU A 156 33.61 -14.05 -5.44
N ALA A 157 34.03 -15.19 -5.99
CA ALA A 157 34.00 -16.49 -5.30
C ALA A 157 34.77 -16.55 -3.95
N ALA A 158 35.67 -15.60 -3.70
CA ALA A 158 36.40 -15.48 -2.44
C ALA A 158 35.71 -14.56 -1.40
N LEU A 159 34.69 -13.81 -1.81
CA LEU A 159 33.96 -12.88 -0.95
C LEU A 159 33.18 -13.65 0.11
N SER A 160 33.45 -13.33 1.38
CA SER A 160 32.83 -13.99 2.53
C SER A 160 32.21 -13.02 3.54
N SER A 161 32.47 -11.72 3.42
CA SER A 161 31.95 -10.70 4.31
C SER A 161 31.50 -9.48 3.50
N VAL A 162 30.27 -9.04 3.76
CA VAL A 162 29.63 -7.86 3.19
C VAL A 162 28.58 -7.33 4.17
N ASP A 163 28.39 -6.02 4.24
CA ASP A 163 27.33 -5.44 5.06
C ASP A 163 25.99 -5.46 4.33
N GLY A 164 25.91 -4.99 3.09
CA GLY A 164 24.70 -5.05 2.26
C GLY A 164 24.97 -5.52 0.82
N ILE A 165 23.96 -6.07 0.16
CA ILE A 165 24.05 -6.54 -1.24
C ILE A 165 22.91 -5.91 -2.04
N GLU A 166 23.24 -5.12 -3.06
CA GLU A 166 22.29 -4.75 -4.10
C GLU A 166 22.75 -5.31 -5.45
N ILE A 167 21.91 -6.14 -6.07
CA ILE A 167 22.14 -6.65 -7.42
C ILE A 167 20.89 -6.34 -8.23
N SER A 168 20.93 -5.22 -8.93
CA SER A 168 19.76 -4.70 -9.65
C SER A 168 20.01 -4.46 -11.14
N SER A 169 19.00 -4.69 -11.97
CA SER A 169 19.03 -4.30 -13.39
C SER A 169 20.20 -4.89 -14.21
N ASN A 170 20.68 -6.10 -13.88
CA ASN A 170 21.71 -6.82 -14.65
C ASN A 170 21.05 -7.82 -15.63
N ALA A 171 20.52 -7.30 -16.73
CA ALA A 171 19.65 -8.05 -17.65
C ALA A 171 20.24 -9.35 -18.26
N ALA A 172 21.56 -9.55 -18.22
CA ALA A 172 22.22 -10.78 -18.72
C ALA A 172 22.54 -11.80 -17.62
N LEU A 173 22.37 -11.45 -16.34
CA LEU A 173 22.72 -12.29 -15.21
C LEU A 173 21.72 -13.44 -15.05
N LEU A 174 22.23 -14.66 -14.88
CA LEU A 174 21.40 -15.88 -14.80
C LEU A 174 21.19 -16.38 -13.36
N ASN A 175 22.16 -16.10 -12.49
CA ASN A 175 22.19 -16.45 -11.07
C ASN A 175 23.30 -15.68 -10.37
N LEU A 176 23.47 -15.93 -9.07
CA LEU A 176 24.39 -15.23 -8.17
C LEU A 176 25.68 -16.04 -7.90
N THR A 177 26.02 -17.01 -8.77
CA THR A 177 27.21 -17.85 -8.57
C THR A 177 28.45 -16.97 -8.51
N GLY A 178 29.15 -17.05 -7.39
CA GLY A 178 30.18 -16.09 -6.99
C GLY A 178 29.99 -15.69 -5.53
N LEU A 179 28.76 -15.63 -5.03
CA LEU A 179 28.47 -15.20 -3.65
C LEU A 179 28.45 -16.33 -2.61
N ASN A 180 28.88 -17.54 -2.98
CA ASN A 180 28.76 -18.74 -2.14
C ASN A 180 29.53 -18.67 -0.80
N GLY A 181 30.50 -17.77 -0.68
CA GLY A 181 31.25 -17.56 0.56
C GLY A 181 30.48 -16.78 1.62
N ILE A 182 29.38 -16.11 1.24
CA ILE A 182 28.60 -15.27 2.14
C ILE A 182 27.64 -16.14 2.95
N THR A 183 27.78 -16.10 4.27
CA THR A 183 26.91 -16.81 5.22
C THR A 183 25.94 -15.88 5.93
N THR A 184 26.31 -14.62 6.11
CA THR A 184 25.49 -13.60 6.79
C THR A 184 25.68 -12.26 6.11
N VAL A 185 24.60 -11.48 6.05
CA VAL A 185 24.60 -10.09 5.60
C VAL A 185 24.00 -9.26 6.74
N ALA A 186 24.65 -8.18 7.14
CA ALA A 186 24.26 -7.41 8.32
C ALA A 186 23.16 -6.37 8.01
N GLY A 187 23.22 -5.75 6.84
CA GLY A 187 22.17 -4.93 6.23
C GLY A 187 21.32 -5.73 5.25
N ASP A 188 20.98 -5.09 4.14
CA ASP A 188 19.96 -5.56 3.20
C ASP A 188 20.52 -6.48 2.11
N VAL A 189 19.65 -7.33 1.57
CA VAL A 189 19.89 -8.12 0.37
C VAL A 189 18.78 -7.80 -0.63
N LEU A 190 19.09 -6.93 -1.58
CA LEU A 190 18.16 -6.43 -2.60
C LEU A 190 18.52 -7.04 -3.96
N ILE A 191 17.70 -7.97 -4.44
CA ILE A 191 17.89 -8.64 -5.74
C ILE A 191 16.72 -8.28 -6.65
N MET A 192 16.93 -7.28 -7.51
CA MET A 192 15.83 -6.63 -8.21
C MET A 192 16.02 -6.54 -9.73
N SER A 193 14.94 -6.62 -10.52
CA SER A 193 14.99 -6.28 -11.95
C SER A 193 16.01 -7.08 -12.79
N ASN A 194 16.35 -8.31 -12.38
CA ASN A 194 17.28 -9.16 -13.12
C ASN A 194 16.52 -10.06 -14.10
N ASN A 195 16.13 -9.50 -15.24
CA ASN A 195 15.19 -10.08 -16.21
C ASN A 195 15.49 -11.49 -16.76
N LYS A 196 16.73 -11.99 -16.62
CA LYS A 196 17.12 -13.35 -17.03
C LYS A 196 17.51 -14.26 -15.88
N MET A 197 17.46 -13.78 -14.64
CA MET A 197 17.82 -14.57 -13.47
C MET A 197 16.81 -15.70 -13.31
N THR A 198 17.31 -16.94 -13.24
CA THR A 198 16.48 -18.14 -13.12
C THR A 198 16.55 -18.80 -11.74
N SER A 199 17.57 -18.43 -10.97
CA SER A 199 17.92 -19.05 -9.69
C SER A 199 18.76 -18.08 -8.85
N LEU A 200 18.62 -18.18 -7.53
CA LEU A 200 19.47 -17.51 -6.54
C LEU A 200 20.74 -18.31 -6.18
N ALA A 201 21.11 -19.33 -6.97
CA ALA A 201 22.33 -20.11 -6.77
C ALA A 201 23.53 -19.16 -6.59
N GLY A 202 24.30 -19.37 -5.53
CA GLY A 202 25.20 -18.36 -4.98
C GLY A 202 24.88 -18.02 -3.53
N LEU A 203 23.61 -18.00 -3.15
CA LEU A 203 23.18 -17.71 -1.76
C LEU A 203 22.99 -18.99 -0.91
N ASN A 204 23.49 -20.13 -1.38
CA ASN A 204 23.28 -21.46 -0.79
C ASN A 204 23.69 -21.57 0.68
N ASN A 205 24.62 -20.75 1.14
CA ASN A 205 25.13 -20.75 2.51
C ASN A 205 24.59 -19.61 3.37
N LEU A 206 23.74 -18.74 2.81
CA LEU A 206 23.18 -17.59 3.51
C LEU A 206 22.23 -18.09 4.61
N SER A 207 22.56 -17.74 5.86
CA SER A 207 21.80 -18.14 7.04
C SER A 207 21.07 -17.00 7.75
N SER A 208 21.51 -15.76 7.55
CA SER A 208 20.90 -14.58 8.15
C SER A 208 21.04 -13.35 7.27
N VAL A 209 19.98 -12.55 7.21
CA VAL A 209 19.98 -11.18 6.70
C VAL A 209 19.56 -10.28 7.87
N GLY A 210 20.36 -9.27 8.20
CA GLY A 210 20.08 -8.38 9.35
C GLY A 210 19.13 -7.23 9.02
N GLY A 211 19.01 -6.85 7.74
CA GLY A 211 18.01 -5.92 7.23
C GLY A 211 16.90 -6.61 6.44
N GLU A 212 16.56 -6.04 5.29
CA GLU A 212 15.57 -6.52 4.34
C GLU A 212 16.12 -7.61 3.40
N LEU A 213 15.31 -8.60 3.07
CA LEU A 213 15.52 -9.47 1.91
C LEU A 213 14.44 -9.18 0.87
N ALA A 214 14.79 -8.41 -0.16
CA ALA A 214 13.90 -8.06 -1.27
C ALA A 214 14.23 -8.88 -2.53
N LEU A 215 13.26 -9.66 -3.01
CA LEU A 215 13.35 -10.42 -4.25
C LEU A 215 12.28 -9.90 -5.21
N GLU A 216 12.64 -8.91 -6.02
CA GLU A 216 11.64 -8.18 -6.81
C GLU A 216 11.92 -8.13 -8.30
N LEU A 217 10.87 -8.12 -9.12
CA LEU A 217 11.00 -7.88 -10.57
C LEU A 217 11.99 -8.85 -11.23
N ASN A 218 12.02 -10.13 -10.80
CA ASN A 218 12.84 -11.18 -11.41
C ASN A 218 11.95 -12.16 -12.18
N PRO A 219 11.41 -11.80 -13.36
CA PRO A 219 10.33 -12.52 -14.05
C PRO A 219 10.71 -13.89 -14.61
N LYS A 220 11.95 -14.34 -14.41
CA LYS A 220 12.44 -15.69 -14.78
C LYS A 220 12.84 -16.53 -13.57
N LEU A 221 12.77 -15.98 -12.36
CA LEU A 221 13.08 -16.68 -11.13
C LEU A 221 12.01 -17.76 -10.89
N THR A 222 12.45 -19.01 -10.76
CA THR A 222 11.52 -20.16 -10.71
C THR A 222 11.37 -20.78 -9.33
N ASN A 223 12.37 -20.59 -8.46
CA ASN A 223 12.43 -21.17 -7.11
C ASN A 223 13.43 -20.41 -6.23
N LEU A 224 13.32 -20.61 -4.92
CA LEU A 224 14.16 -19.99 -3.90
C LEU A 224 15.08 -21.00 -3.21
N THR A 225 15.32 -22.18 -3.80
CA THR A 225 15.99 -23.30 -3.10
C THR A 225 17.39 -22.98 -2.58
N ALA A 226 18.06 -21.98 -3.17
CA ALA A 226 19.35 -21.50 -2.66
C ALA A 226 19.23 -20.87 -1.25
N LEU A 227 18.05 -20.46 -0.81
CA LEU A 227 17.82 -19.91 0.52
C LEU A 227 17.53 -20.98 1.58
N SER A 228 17.76 -22.27 1.29
CA SER A 228 17.40 -23.38 2.19
C SER A 228 18.03 -23.33 3.59
N ASN A 229 19.10 -22.57 3.75
CA ASN A 229 19.82 -22.38 5.00
C ASN A 229 19.47 -21.07 5.71
N LEU A 230 18.56 -20.25 5.18
CA LEU A 230 18.15 -18.97 5.76
C LEU A 230 17.21 -19.21 6.95
N HIS A 231 17.57 -18.68 8.12
CA HIS A 231 16.81 -18.86 9.37
C HIS A 231 16.25 -17.55 9.93
N THR A 232 16.95 -16.44 9.67
CA THR A 232 16.63 -15.14 10.27
C THR A 232 16.65 -14.03 9.22
N ILE A 233 15.62 -13.20 9.25
CA ILE A 233 15.55 -11.92 8.55
C ILE A 233 15.22 -10.84 9.61
N GLY A 234 15.94 -9.73 9.57
CA GLY A 234 15.84 -8.67 10.55
C GLY A 234 14.67 -7.72 10.30
N ILE A 235 14.83 -6.48 10.78
CA ILE A 235 13.73 -5.50 10.89
C ILE A 235 13.24 -4.96 9.54
N GLY A 236 14.04 -5.12 8.47
CA GLY A 236 13.63 -4.73 7.11
C GLY A 236 12.63 -5.69 6.49
N GLY A 237 12.53 -6.93 6.96
CA GLY A 237 11.51 -7.87 6.50
C GLY A 237 11.85 -8.64 5.23
N LEU A 238 10.88 -9.40 4.74
CA LEU A 238 10.95 -10.24 3.55
C LEU A 238 9.95 -9.74 2.50
N GLY A 239 10.47 -9.16 1.43
CA GLY A 239 9.71 -8.76 0.24
C GLY A 239 9.90 -9.76 -0.90
N ILE A 240 8.81 -10.33 -1.42
CA ILE A 240 8.80 -11.18 -2.61
C ILE A 240 7.75 -10.64 -3.57
N ALA A 241 8.16 -9.74 -4.47
CA ALA A 241 7.25 -9.05 -5.36
C ALA A 241 7.57 -9.27 -6.85
N ASP A 242 6.54 -9.30 -7.71
CA ASP A 242 6.71 -9.29 -9.18
C ASP A 242 7.71 -10.36 -9.72
N ASN A 243 7.61 -11.59 -9.22
CA ASN A 243 8.35 -12.74 -9.75
C ASN A 243 7.42 -13.59 -10.61
N ALA A 244 7.17 -13.12 -11.84
CA ALA A 244 6.17 -13.68 -12.75
C ALA A 244 6.28 -15.18 -13.09
N THR A 245 7.33 -15.90 -12.71
CA THR A 245 7.44 -17.37 -12.90
C THR A 245 7.56 -18.17 -11.61
N LEU A 246 7.55 -17.50 -10.45
CA LEU A 246 7.70 -18.16 -9.16
C LEU A 246 6.41 -18.91 -8.81
N VAL A 247 6.52 -20.23 -8.61
CA VAL A 247 5.35 -21.11 -8.35
C VAL A 247 5.18 -21.43 -6.86
N SER A 248 6.28 -21.40 -6.10
CA SER A 248 6.30 -21.69 -4.67
C SER A 248 7.49 -21.03 -3.98
N LEU A 249 7.40 -20.88 -2.66
CA LEU A 249 8.49 -20.36 -1.82
C LEU A 249 9.47 -21.44 -1.34
N ASN A 250 9.60 -22.55 -2.08
CA ASN A 250 10.52 -23.63 -1.74
C ASN A 250 11.95 -23.10 -1.64
N GLY A 251 12.58 -23.31 -0.48
CA GLY A 251 13.78 -22.61 -0.06
C GLY A 251 13.62 -21.97 1.31
N LEU A 252 12.42 -21.49 1.67
CA LEU A 252 12.23 -20.75 2.93
C LEU A 252 11.84 -21.62 4.13
N GLN A 253 11.85 -22.96 4.01
CA GLN A 253 11.47 -23.88 5.11
C GLN A 253 12.32 -23.77 6.39
N GLY A 254 13.51 -23.15 6.30
CA GLY A 254 14.37 -22.91 7.45
C GLY A 254 14.06 -21.60 8.19
N LEU A 255 13.25 -20.71 7.62
CA LEU A 255 12.99 -19.38 8.16
C LEU A 255 12.09 -19.50 9.39
N THR A 256 12.61 -19.09 10.55
CA THR A 256 11.90 -19.13 11.84
C THR A 256 11.75 -17.76 12.48
N THR A 257 12.63 -16.82 12.14
CA THR A 257 12.66 -15.48 12.72
C THR A 257 12.51 -14.43 11.63
N LEU A 258 11.44 -13.63 11.73
CA LEU A 258 11.18 -12.49 10.86
C LEU A 258 10.80 -11.30 11.74
N GLN A 259 11.70 -10.31 11.85
CA GLN A 259 11.50 -9.16 12.74
C GLN A 259 10.77 -7.99 12.05
N GLY A 260 10.86 -7.89 10.73
CA GLY A 260 10.14 -6.92 9.91
C GLY A 260 8.92 -7.49 9.22
N ASP A 261 8.59 -6.89 8.09
CA ASP A 261 7.40 -7.20 7.29
C ASP A 261 7.51 -8.53 6.56
N LEU A 262 6.36 -9.10 6.19
CA LEU A 262 6.24 -10.21 5.26
C LEU A 262 5.37 -9.77 4.08
N GLY A 263 6.01 -9.30 3.01
CA GLY A 263 5.37 -8.92 1.75
C GLY A 263 5.47 -10.02 0.71
N ILE A 264 4.33 -10.54 0.25
CA ILE A 264 4.25 -11.49 -0.87
C ILE A 264 3.24 -10.94 -1.86
N GLU A 265 3.74 -10.32 -2.92
CA GLU A 265 2.91 -9.50 -3.79
C GLU A 265 3.15 -9.79 -5.26
N LEU A 266 2.15 -9.58 -6.11
CA LEU A 266 2.34 -9.58 -7.57
C LEU A 266 3.04 -10.85 -8.10
N ASN A 267 2.83 -12.02 -7.50
CA ASN A 267 3.37 -13.30 -7.99
C ASN A 267 2.25 -14.12 -8.67
N PRO A 268 1.90 -13.85 -9.94
CA PRO A 268 0.69 -14.38 -10.57
C PRO A 268 0.66 -15.90 -10.77
N PHE A 269 1.79 -16.60 -10.59
CA PHE A 269 1.87 -18.07 -10.67
C PHE A 269 2.14 -18.74 -9.32
N LEU A 270 2.24 -17.96 -8.23
CA LEU A 270 2.44 -18.50 -6.90
C LEU A 270 1.20 -19.29 -6.46
N THR A 271 1.40 -20.55 -6.13
CA THR A 271 0.31 -21.47 -5.72
C THR A 271 0.45 -21.94 -4.29
N ASN A 272 1.64 -21.79 -3.70
CA ASN A 272 1.97 -22.43 -2.44
C ASN A 272 3.01 -21.65 -1.61
N ILE A 273 2.64 -21.32 -0.38
CA ILE A 273 3.48 -20.67 0.63
C ILE A 273 3.78 -21.56 1.85
N THR A 274 3.52 -22.89 1.78
CA THR A 274 3.69 -23.83 2.91
C THR A 274 5.08 -23.84 3.53
N PHE A 275 6.08 -23.39 2.77
CA PHE A 275 7.47 -23.30 3.20
C PHE A 275 7.71 -22.23 4.26
N LEU A 276 6.71 -21.41 4.61
CA LEU A 276 6.78 -20.44 5.71
C LEU A 276 6.36 -21.02 7.07
N SER A 277 6.08 -22.32 7.17
CA SER A 277 5.57 -22.96 8.40
C SER A 277 6.50 -22.87 9.61
N GLY A 278 7.76 -22.45 9.42
CA GLY A 278 8.69 -22.21 10.53
C GLY A 278 8.41 -20.92 11.30
N LEU A 279 7.68 -19.96 10.71
CA LEU A 279 7.40 -18.66 11.31
C LEU A 279 6.37 -18.77 12.44
N THR A 280 6.67 -18.15 13.58
CA THR A 280 5.75 -18.04 14.73
C THR A 280 5.21 -16.64 14.95
N SER A 281 5.84 -15.64 14.35
CA SER A 281 5.45 -14.23 14.42
C SER A 281 5.98 -13.48 13.21
N VAL A 282 5.29 -12.42 12.83
CA VAL A 282 5.79 -11.37 11.92
C VAL A 282 5.96 -10.13 12.77
N GLY A 283 7.19 -9.65 12.91
CA GLY A 283 7.45 -8.47 13.74
C GLY A 283 6.94 -7.17 13.12
N GLY A 284 6.77 -7.14 11.81
CA GLY A 284 6.15 -6.07 11.04
C GLY A 284 4.70 -6.36 10.58
N GLY A 285 4.33 -5.84 9.42
CA GLY A 285 3.08 -6.12 8.70
C GLY A 285 3.12 -7.42 7.89
N LEU A 286 1.95 -7.97 7.59
CA LEU A 286 1.77 -9.15 6.74
C LEU A 286 0.91 -8.77 5.53
N GLU A 287 1.53 -8.75 4.36
CA GLU A 287 0.91 -8.32 3.11
C GLU A 287 0.91 -9.50 2.12
N ILE A 288 -0.28 -9.98 1.76
CA ILE A 288 -0.47 -11.04 0.77
C ILE A 288 -1.37 -10.50 -0.32
N GLU A 289 -0.79 -9.97 -1.39
CA GLU A 289 -1.55 -9.23 -2.40
C GLU A 289 -1.29 -9.68 -3.83
N LEU A 290 -2.31 -9.55 -4.69
CA LEU A 290 -2.14 -9.73 -6.13
C LEU A 290 -1.55 -11.10 -6.54
N ASN A 291 -1.72 -12.15 -5.72
CA ASN A 291 -1.26 -13.51 -6.01
C ASN A 291 -2.37 -14.33 -6.66
N ALA A 292 -2.63 -14.08 -7.93
CA ALA A 292 -3.80 -14.60 -8.66
C ALA A 292 -3.98 -16.14 -8.67
N LYS A 293 -2.97 -16.93 -8.30
CA LYS A 293 -3.02 -18.40 -8.22
C LYS A 293 -2.97 -18.97 -6.81
N LEU A 294 -2.83 -18.14 -5.78
CA LEU A 294 -2.78 -18.57 -4.40
C LEU A 294 -4.21 -18.86 -3.91
N ALA A 295 -4.46 -20.10 -3.49
CA ALA A 295 -5.80 -20.56 -3.14
C ALA A 295 -6.08 -20.64 -1.64
N ASN A 296 -5.03 -20.62 -0.83
CA ASN A 296 -5.07 -20.68 0.63
C ASN A 296 -3.74 -20.15 1.19
N LEU A 297 -3.72 -19.89 2.50
CA LEU A 297 -2.56 -19.37 3.21
C LEU A 297 -1.80 -20.45 4.01
N ASN A 298 -1.91 -21.72 3.62
CA ASN A 298 -1.19 -22.80 4.30
C ASN A 298 0.31 -22.52 4.27
N GLY A 299 0.96 -22.59 5.43
CA GLY A 299 2.30 -22.07 5.67
C GLY A 299 2.31 -21.06 6.81
N LEU A 300 1.21 -20.32 7.03
CA LEU A 300 1.15 -19.28 8.05
C LEU A 300 0.58 -19.77 9.39
N GLN A 301 0.18 -21.05 9.51
CA GLN A 301 -0.64 -21.55 10.63
C GLN A 301 0.00 -21.45 12.02
N ASN A 302 1.31 -21.24 12.08
CA ASN A 302 2.05 -21.13 13.34
C ASN A 302 2.25 -19.67 13.78
N ILE A 303 1.91 -18.69 12.93
CA ILE A 303 1.99 -17.27 13.27
C ILE A 303 0.92 -16.95 14.31
N THR A 304 1.34 -16.42 15.46
CA THR A 304 0.42 -15.99 16.53
C THR A 304 0.27 -14.48 16.62
N THR A 305 1.24 -13.73 16.11
CA THR A 305 1.30 -12.27 16.24
C THR A 305 1.81 -11.63 14.96
N ILE A 306 1.13 -10.57 14.54
CA ILE A 306 1.54 -9.64 13.48
C ILE A 306 1.73 -8.28 14.15
N GLY A 307 2.90 -7.67 13.97
CA GLY A 307 3.30 -6.48 14.72
C GLY A 307 2.60 -5.20 14.28
N PHE A 308 2.33 -5.07 12.98
CA PHE A 308 1.59 -3.95 12.38
C PHE A 308 0.36 -4.47 11.64
N ASP A 309 0.21 -4.12 10.38
CA ASP A 309 -1.00 -4.31 9.59
C ASP A 309 -1.09 -5.73 9.02
N LEU A 310 -2.31 -6.19 8.77
CA LEU A 310 -2.61 -7.37 7.98
C LEU A 310 -3.36 -6.94 6.73
N ALA A 311 -2.73 -7.05 5.56
CA ALA A 311 -3.36 -6.80 4.28
C ALA A 311 -3.47 -8.09 3.46
N ILE A 312 -4.69 -8.45 3.06
CA ILE A 312 -4.98 -9.58 2.18
C ILE A 312 -5.86 -9.08 1.05
N SER A 313 -5.22 -8.63 -0.02
CA SER A 313 -5.89 -7.96 -1.13
C SER A 313 -5.78 -8.73 -2.45
N THR A 314 -6.80 -8.65 -3.30
CA THR A 314 -6.67 -8.97 -4.74
C THR A 314 -6.16 -10.41 -5.03
N ASN A 315 -6.48 -11.40 -4.20
CA ASN A 315 -6.10 -12.80 -4.42
C ASN A 315 -7.25 -13.58 -5.08
N ALA A 316 -7.31 -13.54 -6.41
CA ALA A 316 -8.44 -14.05 -7.21
C ALA A 316 -8.86 -15.50 -6.95
N LEU A 317 -7.99 -16.37 -6.41
CA LEU A 317 -8.31 -17.77 -6.10
C LEU A 317 -8.39 -18.10 -4.60
N LEU A 318 -8.15 -17.13 -3.72
CA LEU A 318 -8.14 -17.34 -2.28
C LEU A 318 -9.56 -17.65 -1.77
N LYS A 319 -9.72 -18.77 -1.05
CA LYS A 319 -11.05 -19.25 -0.62
C LYS A 319 -11.34 -19.10 0.86
N ASN A 320 -10.31 -19.06 1.68
CA ASN A 320 -10.38 -19.01 3.14
C ASN A 320 -9.06 -18.51 3.72
N LEU A 321 -9.12 -18.08 4.98
CA LEU A 321 -7.97 -17.60 5.74
C LEU A 321 -7.40 -18.64 6.71
N ASN A 322 -7.67 -19.94 6.54
CA ASN A 322 -7.32 -20.96 7.56
C ASN A 322 -5.83 -21.02 7.92
N GLY A 323 -4.96 -20.52 7.04
CA GLY A 323 -3.55 -20.33 7.35
C GLY A 323 -3.29 -19.35 8.49
N LEU A 324 -4.23 -18.50 8.87
CA LEU A 324 -4.10 -17.54 9.96
C LEU A 324 -4.72 -18.03 11.27
N ALA A 325 -5.11 -19.31 11.36
CA ALA A 325 -5.77 -19.87 12.55
C ALA A 325 -4.95 -19.76 13.85
N GLY A 326 -3.64 -19.51 13.78
CA GLY A 326 -2.80 -19.25 14.94
C GLY A 326 -2.85 -17.82 15.46
N VAL A 327 -3.28 -16.85 14.64
CA VAL A 327 -3.16 -15.42 14.94
C VAL A 327 -4.10 -15.02 16.06
N THR A 328 -3.56 -14.43 17.12
CA THR A 328 -4.32 -13.92 18.27
C THR A 328 -4.32 -12.40 18.37
N THR A 329 -3.29 -11.76 17.81
CA THR A 329 -3.06 -10.32 17.93
C THR A 329 -2.48 -9.76 16.63
N ILE A 330 -3.06 -8.65 16.19
CA ILE A 330 -2.56 -7.80 15.10
C ILE A 330 -2.37 -6.40 15.70
N GLY A 331 -1.18 -5.83 15.56
CA GLY A 331 -0.83 -4.56 16.21
C GLY A 331 -1.31 -3.32 15.47
N GLY A 332 -1.69 -3.44 14.19
CA GLY A 332 -2.21 -2.38 13.34
C GLY A 332 -3.62 -2.65 12.84
N SER A 333 -3.89 -2.23 11.60
CA SER A 333 -5.15 -2.39 10.89
C SER A 333 -5.27 -3.77 10.22
N VAL A 334 -6.50 -4.18 9.94
CA VAL A 334 -6.80 -5.40 9.17
C VAL A 334 -7.57 -5.01 7.93
N GLU A 335 -7.01 -5.30 6.77
CA GLU A 335 -7.60 -5.05 5.45
C GLU A 335 -7.76 -6.39 4.73
N ILE A 336 -9.01 -6.79 4.48
CA ILE A 336 -9.34 -8.01 3.74
C ILE A 336 -10.22 -7.61 2.58
N GLU A 337 -9.62 -7.49 1.40
CA GLU A 337 -10.32 -6.88 0.27
C GLU A 337 -10.09 -7.52 -1.09
N LEU A 338 -11.03 -7.34 -2.00
CA LEU A 338 -10.88 -7.74 -3.41
C LEU A 338 -10.54 -9.24 -3.59
N ASN A 339 -11.04 -10.11 -2.70
CA ASN A 339 -10.86 -11.56 -2.81
C ASN A 339 -12.17 -12.24 -3.24
N PRO A 340 -12.50 -12.27 -4.55
CA PRO A 340 -13.84 -12.61 -5.04
C PRO A 340 -14.29 -14.05 -4.77
N LEU A 341 -13.38 -14.95 -4.36
CA LEU A 341 -13.69 -16.34 -4.00
C LEU A 341 -13.58 -16.61 -2.49
N LEU A 342 -13.29 -15.60 -1.67
CA LEU A 342 -13.18 -15.75 -0.23
C LEU A 342 -14.57 -15.98 0.36
N THR A 343 -14.77 -17.14 0.98
CA THR A 343 -16.09 -17.56 1.49
C THR A 343 -16.24 -17.43 3.00
N SER A 344 -15.14 -17.26 3.72
CA SER A 344 -15.11 -17.32 5.18
C SER A 344 -13.87 -16.67 5.77
N LEU A 345 -14.07 -15.95 6.88
CA LEU A 345 -13.03 -15.39 7.74
C LEU A 345 -12.66 -16.31 8.91
N ALA A 346 -13.13 -17.57 8.94
CA ALA A 346 -12.98 -18.47 10.08
C ALA A 346 -11.52 -18.74 10.50
N GLY A 347 -10.56 -18.47 9.61
CA GLY A 347 -9.13 -18.47 9.95
C GLY A 347 -8.73 -17.42 11.00
N LEU A 348 -9.56 -16.42 11.27
CA LEU A 348 -9.32 -15.41 12.29
C LEU A 348 -10.01 -15.71 13.63
N SER A 349 -10.57 -16.91 13.82
CA SER A 349 -11.39 -17.23 15.02
C SER A 349 -10.70 -17.08 16.37
N ASN A 350 -9.36 -17.05 16.38
CA ASN A 350 -8.55 -16.85 17.59
C ASN A 350 -8.09 -15.40 17.78
N LEU A 351 -8.37 -14.52 16.80
CA LEU A 351 -8.04 -13.10 16.88
C LEU A 351 -8.84 -12.46 18.00
N SER A 352 -8.12 -11.87 18.96
CA SER A 352 -8.68 -11.28 20.18
C SER A 352 -8.47 -9.77 20.27
N SER A 353 -7.53 -9.23 19.49
CA SER A 353 -7.22 -7.80 19.47
C SER A 353 -6.65 -7.37 18.11
N VAL A 354 -7.12 -6.22 17.64
CA VAL A 354 -6.49 -5.40 16.60
C VAL A 354 -6.05 -4.07 17.21
N GLY A 355 -5.08 -3.40 16.59
CA GLY A 355 -4.55 -2.14 17.12
C GLY A 355 -5.27 -0.91 16.60
N LEU A 356 -5.75 -0.96 15.36
CA LEU A 356 -6.36 0.17 14.65
C LEU A 356 -7.69 -0.27 14.01
N ASP A 357 -7.79 -0.18 12.68
CA ASP A 357 -9.02 -0.36 11.91
C ASP A 357 -9.24 -1.83 11.52
N PHE A 358 -10.48 -2.18 11.16
CA PHE A 358 -10.83 -3.50 10.63
C PHE A 358 -11.78 -3.35 9.45
N ASP A 359 -11.28 -3.58 8.25
CA ASP A 359 -12.00 -3.40 7.00
C ASP A 359 -12.14 -4.71 6.22
N VAL A 360 -13.38 -5.01 5.83
CA VAL A 360 -13.74 -6.13 4.96
C VAL A 360 -14.49 -5.58 3.76
N PHE A 361 -13.80 -5.47 2.64
CA PHE A 361 -14.28 -4.74 1.47
C PHE A 361 -14.27 -5.61 0.20
N ASP A 362 -15.33 -5.60 -0.61
CA ASP A 362 -15.34 -6.26 -1.94
C ASP A 362 -14.87 -7.74 -1.92
N ASN A 363 -15.46 -8.54 -1.03
CA ASN A 363 -15.30 -10.00 -1.03
C ASN A 363 -16.63 -10.66 -1.45
N ASP A 364 -16.91 -10.62 -2.76
CA ASP A 364 -18.17 -11.04 -3.38
C ASP A 364 -18.73 -12.42 -2.96
N ALA A 365 -17.88 -13.36 -2.54
CA ALA A 365 -18.27 -14.71 -2.12
C ALA A 365 -18.45 -14.88 -0.61
N LEU A 366 -18.27 -13.82 0.18
CA LEU A 366 -18.29 -13.87 1.64
C LEU A 366 -19.73 -13.95 2.15
N LEU A 367 -20.05 -15.03 2.86
CA LEU A 367 -21.43 -15.30 3.31
C LEU A 367 -21.77 -14.65 4.66
N ASN A 368 -20.75 -14.47 5.50
CA ASN A 368 -20.82 -13.88 6.84
C ASN A 368 -19.39 -13.58 7.31
N VAL A 369 -19.27 -12.82 8.40
CA VAL A 369 -17.98 -12.51 9.05
C VAL A 369 -17.65 -13.45 10.22
N ASN A 370 -18.13 -14.71 10.20
CA ASN A 370 -17.74 -15.67 11.23
C ASN A 370 -16.22 -15.87 11.23
N GLY A 371 -15.63 -15.84 12.42
CA GLY A 371 -14.18 -15.69 12.60
C GLY A 371 -13.84 -14.47 13.45
N LEU A 372 -14.69 -13.44 13.49
CA LEU A 372 -14.43 -12.22 14.28
C LEU A 372 -14.94 -12.29 15.72
N ASN A 373 -15.44 -13.46 16.16
CA ASN A 373 -16.13 -13.62 17.44
C ASN A 373 -15.22 -13.46 18.67
N GLY A 374 -13.89 -13.47 18.47
CA GLY A 374 -12.92 -13.26 19.54
C GLY A 374 -12.68 -11.78 19.87
N LEU A 375 -13.08 -10.87 18.98
CA LEU A 375 -12.91 -9.43 19.17
C LEU A 375 -14.00 -8.88 20.10
N SER A 376 -13.57 -8.11 21.11
CA SER A 376 -14.47 -7.34 21.98
C SER A 376 -14.57 -5.87 21.58
N THR A 377 -13.51 -5.33 20.97
CA THR A 377 -13.41 -3.92 20.61
C THR A 377 -12.59 -3.77 19.34
N VAL A 378 -12.92 -2.78 18.52
CA VAL A 378 -12.06 -2.27 17.45
C VAL A 378 -11.65 -0.85 17.85
N PRO A 379 -10.35 -0.58 18.13
CA PRO A 379 -9.92 0.74 18.57
C PRO A 379 -10.11 1.83 17.51
N GLY A 380 -9.92 1.48 16.23
CA GLY A 380 -10.21 2.33 15.08
C GLY A 380 -11.62 2.11 14.53
N SER A 381 -11.76 2.27 13.22
CA SER A 381 -12.99 2.06 12.46
C SER A 381 -13.23 0.59 12.14
N LEU A 382 -14.49 0.22 11.96
CA LEU A 382 -14.94 -1.09 11.50
C LEU A 382 -15.76 -0.92 10.22
N GLY A 383 -15.15 -1.23 9.07
CA GLY A 383 -15.80 -1.25 7.77
C GLY A 383 -16.20 -2.65 7.32
N ILE A 384 -17.47 -2.85 6.97
CA ILE A 384 -17.93 -4.05 6.26
C ILE A 384 -18.73 -3.59 5.05
N GLU A 385 -18.09 -3.65 3.90
CA GLU A 385 -18.59 -2.96 2.72
C GLU A 385 -18.46 -3.79 1.44
N GLN A 386 -19.39 -3.59 0.51
CA GLN A 386 -19.35 -4.22 -0.81
C GLN A 386 -19.25 -5.76 -0.80
N ASN A 387 -19.72 -6.43 0.26
CA ASN A 387 -19.77 -7.90 0.30
C ASN A 387 -21.16 -8.36 -0.15
N LEU A 388 -21.38 -8.42 -1.47
CA LEU A 388 -22.73 -8.48 -2.08
C LEU A 388 -23.63 -9.61 -1.55
N ILE A 389 -23.07 -10.78 -1.21
CA ILE A 389 -23.83 -11.94 -0.73
C ILE A 389 -23.77 -12.14 0.80
N LEU A 390 -23.18 -11.21 1.53
CA LEU A 390 -23.06 -11.26 2.98
C LEU A 390 -24.44 -11.22 3.63
N ALA A 391 -24.85 -12.31 4.27
CA ALA A 391 -26.22 -12.47 4.75
C ALA A 391 -26.43 -12.01 6.20
N ASN A 392 -25.37 -12.01 7.02
CA ASN A 392 -25.43 -11.64 8.43
C ASN A 392 -24.05 -11.27 9.00
N LEU A 393 -24.09 -10.60 10.15
CA LEU A 393 -22.91 -10.14 10.89
C LEU A 393 -22.59 -10.98 12.14
N ASN A 394 -23.07 -12.22 12.26
CA ASN A 394 -23.02 -12.98 13.53
C ASN A 394 -21.62 -13.14 14.13
N GLY A 395 -20.57 -13.09 13.31
CA GLY A 395 -19.19 -13.09 13.79
C GLY A 395 -18.83 -11.87 14.66
N LEU A 396 -19.57 -10.78 14.61
CA LEU A 396 -19.34 -9.57 15.42
C LEU A 396 -19.97 -9.62 16.81
N SER A 397 -20.59 -10.73 17.22
CA SER A 397 -21.34 -10.80 18.48
C SER A 397 -20.51 -10.50 19.73
N GLY A 398 -19.17 -10.51 19.64
CA GLY A 398 -18.28 -10.12 20.74
C GLY A 398 -18.09 -8.61 20.89
N ILE A 399 -18.32 -7.82 19.83
CA ILE A 399 -17.99 -6.40 19.79
C ILE A 399 -18.92 -5.60 20.71
N THR A 400 -18.32 -4.86 21.64
CA THR A 400 -19.01 -3.94 22.56
C THR A 400 -18.78 -2.47 22.25
N SER A 401 -17.69 -2.14 21.55
CA SER A 401 -17.40 -0.77 21.12
C SER A 401 -16.50 -0.69 19.90
N VAL A 402 -16.73 0.32 19.06
CA VAL A 402 -15.86 0.75 17.97
C VAL A 402 -15.35 2.15 18.31
N GLY A 403 -14.03 2.39 18.21
CA GLY A 403 -13.45 3.67 18.61
C GLY A 403 -13.52 4.74 17.51
N GLY A 404 -13.43 4.33 16.26
CA GLY A 404 -13.67 5.14 15.06
C GLY A 404 -15.10 4.96 14.53
N ASP A 405 -15.22 4.92 13.22
CA ASP A 405 -16.49 4.84 12.51
C ASP A 405 -16.96 3.39 12.40
N LEU A 406 -18.28 3.16 12.44
CA LEU A 406 -18.89 1.90 12.03
C LEU A 406 -19.54 2.11 10.67
N ILE A 407 -19.00 1.46 9.64
CA ILE A 407 -19.46 1.59 8.26
C ILE A 407 -19.99 0.24 7.79
N ILE A 408 -21.30 0.16 7.55
CA ILE A 408 -21.95 -1.04 6.99
C ILE A 408 -22.63 -0.63 5.69
N GLY A 409 -21.91 -0.83 4.58
CA GLY A 409 -22.25 -0.30 3.26
C GLY A 409 -22.41 -1.38 2.18
N PHE A 410 -23.32 -1.21 1.24
CA PHE A 410 -23.34 -2.01 -0.01
C PHE A 410 -23.39 -3.55 0.17
N ASN A 411 -23.90 -4.05 1.29
CA ASN A 411 -24.06 -5.51 1.54
C ASN A 411 -25.47 -5.95 1.12
N ASN A 412 -25.68 -6.16 -0.18
CA ASN A 412 -27.02 -6.34 -0.77
C ASN A 412 -27.86 -7.45 -0.13
N ALA A 413 -27.24 -8.55 0.32
CA ALA A 413 -27.93 -9.69 0.95
C ALA A 413 -28.12 -9.54 2.47
N LEU A 414 -27.55 -8.51 3.09
CA LEU A 414 -27.58 -8.31 4.54
C LEU A 414 -28.99 -7.92 4.97
N ASN A 415 -29.64 -8.79 5.76
CA ASN A 415 -31.04 -8.60 6.12
C ASN A 415 -31.29 -8.32 7.61
N ASN A 416 -30.25 -8.40 8.45
CA ASN A 416 -30.32 -8.10 9.87
C ASN A 416 -28.95 -7.72 10.44
N LEU A 417 -28.96 -7.08 11.62
CA LEU A 417 -27.76 -6.65 12.33
C LEU A 417 -27.55 -7.40 13.64
N THR A 418 -28.13 -8.59 13.83
CA THR A 418 -28.14 -9.27 15.15
C THR A 418 -26.74 -9.59 15.68
N GLY A 419 -25.74 -9.65 14.80
CA GLY A 419 -24.34 -9.76 15.18
C GLY A 419 -23.80 -8.56 15.96
N LEU A 420 -24.46 -7.40 15.94
CA LEU A 420 -24.05 -6.20 16.67
C LEU A 420 -24.78 -6.04 18.02
N SER A 421 -25.50 -7.06 18.49
CA SER A 421 -26.41 -6.94 19.65
C SER A 421 -25.77 -6.48 20.95
N ASN A 422 -24.44 -6.56 21.08
CA ASN A 422 -23.69 -6.16 22.27
C ASN A 422 -22.97 -4.81 22.10
N LEU A 423 -23.07 -4.17 20.93
CA LEU A 423 -22.42 -2.90 20.64
C LEU A 423 -23.11 -1.78 21.44
N THR A 424 -22.35 -1.10 22.30
CA THR A 424 -22.88 -0.03 23.17
C THR A 424 -22.38 1.36 22.79
N ALA A 425 -21.25 1.48 22.11
CA ALA A 425 -20.67 2.77 21.74
C ALA A 425 -19.90 2.73 20.42
N ILE A 426 -20.03 3.81 19.65
CA ILE A 426 -19.22 4.14 18.49
C ILE A 426 -18.57 5.50 18.78
N GLY A 427 -17.25 5.58 18.73
CA GLY A 427 -16.51 6.81 19.03
C GLY A 427 -16.51 7.82 17.87
N GLY A 428 -16.56 7.32 16.63
CA GLY A 428 -16.77 8.10 15.41
C GLY A 428 -18.24 8.10 14.98
N GLY A 429 -18.47 8.01 13.67
CA GLY A 429 -19.78 8.02 13.02
C GLY A 429 -20.38 6.64 12.81
N LEU A 430 -21.71 6.58 12.69
CA LEU A 430 -22.45 5.41 12.27
C LEU A 430 -22.96 5.62 10.85
N GLU A 431 -22.40 4.89 9.89
CA GLU A 431 -22.82 4.90 8.50
C GLU A 431 -23.47 3.58 8.11
N MET A 432 -24.72 3.65 7.68
CA MET A 432 -25.54 2.52 7.25
C MET A 432 -26.10 2.80 5.87
N GLU A 433 -25.46 2.30 4.82
CA GLU A 433 -25.85 2.62 3.46
C GLU A 433 -25.96 1.46 2.47
N PHE A 434 -26.87 1.60 1.51
CA PHE A 434 -27.03 0.65 0.40
C PHE A 434 -27.19 -0.83 0.79
N ASN A 435 -27.73 -1.13 1.97
CA ASN A 435 -28.03 -2.51 2.39
C ASN A 435 -29.43 -2.91 1.89
N LEU A 436 -29.50 -3.39 0.65
CA LEU A 436 -30.76 -3.54 -0.08
C LEU A 436 -31.78 -4.50 0.56
N ALA A 437 -31.35 -5.46 1.38
CA ALA A 437 -32.21 -6.42 2.06
C ALA A 437 -32.51 -6.09 3.54
N LEU A 438 -31.91 -5.02 4.09
CA LEU A 438 -32.02 -4.69 5.50
C LEU A 438 -33.40 -4.09 5.82
N THR A 439 -34.17 -4.74 6.70
CA THR A 439 -35.57 -4.34 6.97
C THR A 439 -35.76 -3.49 8.22
N ASN A 440 -34.83 -3.58 9.18
CA ASN A 440 -34.80 -2.80 10.41
C ASN A 440 -33.37 -2.76 10.97
N LEU A 441 -33.15 -2.03 12.07
CA LEU A 441 -31.85 -1.89 12.72
C LEU A 441 -31.73 -2.78 13.97
N THR A 442 -32.59 -3.80 14.11
CA THR A 442 -32.56 -4.72 15.25
C THR A 442 -31.22 -5.44 15.26
N GLY A 443 -30.51 -5.29 16.37
CA GLY A 443 -29.08 -5.55 16.44
C GLY A 443 -28.33 -4.38 17.08
N LEU A 444 -28.80 -3.15 16.89
CA LEU A 444 -28.23 -1.96 17.55
C LEU A 444 -28.92 -1.61 18.88
N ASN A 445 -29.71 -2.54 19.45
CA ASN A 445 -30.57 -2.25 20.60
C ASN A 445 -29.81 -1.75 21.82
N ASP A 446 -28.56 -2.15 21.99
CA ASP A 446 -27.74 -1.77 23.13
C ASP A 446 -26.87 -0.53 22.85
N LEU A 447 -26.92 0.03 21.63
CA LEU A 447 -26.16 1.20 21.24
C LEU A 447 -26.65 2.44 22.00
N VAL A 448 -25.77 3.03 22.79
CA VAL A 448 -26.06 4.19 23.64
C VAL A 448 -25.50 5.49 23.06
N SER A 449 -24.33 5.45 22.42
CA SER A 449 -23.65 6.66 21.96
C SER A 449 -22.97 6.51 20.62
N VAL A 450 -23.10 7.53 19.77
CA VAL A 450 -22.29 7.79 18.58
C VAL A 450 -21.58 9.12 18.75
N GLY A 451 -20.26 9.15 18.59
CA GLY A 451 -19.43 10.32 18.91
C GLY A 451 -19.37 11.38 17.80
N ALA A 452 -19.69 11.00 16.56
CA ALA A 452 -19.79 11.90 15.40
C ALA A 452 -21.20 11.81 14.78
N ASP A 453 -21.28 11.62 13.46
CA ASP A 453 -22.50 11.64 12.68
C ASP A 453 -23.25 10.30 12.72
N VAL A 454 -24.58 10.34 12.54
CA VAL A 454 -25.39 9.15 12.25
C VAL A 454 -26.03 9.34 10.89
N ASP A 455 -25.59 8.55 9.91
CA ASP A 455 -26.07 8.58 8.54
C ASP A 455 -26.71 7.24 8.16
N ILE A 456 -28.03 7.24 7.99
CA ILE A 456 -28.79 6.07 7.54
C ILE A 456 -29.38 6.38 6.17
N PHE A 457 -28.73 5.88 5.13
CA PHE A 457 -28.95 6.34 3.77
C PHE A 457 -29.24 5.20 2.78
N SER A 458 -30.21 5.38 1.89
CA SER A 458 -30.42 4.47 0.74
C SER A 458 -30.53 2.98 1.11
N ASN A 459 -31.25 2.65 2.19
CA ASN A 459 -31.62 1.27 2.52
C ASN A 459 -33.09 1.03 2.11
N PRO A 460 -33.38 0.66 0.84
CA PRO A 460 -34.73 0.71 0.29
C PRO A 460 -35.72 -0.28 0.93
N ALA A 461 -35.24 -1.34 1.58
CA ALA A 461 -36.09 -2.29 2.31
C ALA A 461 -36.31 -1.92 3.78
N LEU A 462 -35.64 -0.87 4.28
CA LEU A 462 -35.70 -0.47 5.68
C LEU A 462 -37.09 0.09 6.00
N THR A 463 -37.83 -0.61 6.85
CA THR A 463 -39.21 -0.25 7.23
C THR A 463 -39.29 0.44 8.58
N SER A 464 -38.26 0.27 9.41
CA SER A 464 -38.26 0.63 10.83
C SER A 464 -36.86 1.01 11.32
N LEU A 465 -36.77 2.04 12.17
CA LEU A 465 -35.56 2.39 12.95
C LEU A 465 -35.46 1.61 14.27
N GLU A 466 -36.36 0.65 14.52
CA GLU A 466 -36.27 -0.25 15.67
C GLU A 466 -34.89 -0.90 15.71
N GLY A 467 -34.22 -0.77 16.85
CA GLY A 467 -32.78 -0.94 16.98
C GLY A 467 -32.14 0.26 17.66
N LEU A 468 -32.52 1.49 17.30
CA LEU A 468 -31.93 2.70 17.89
C LEU A 468 -32.58 3.12 19.21
N ASN A 469 -33.37 2.26 19.86
CA ASN A 469 -34.24 2.66 20.98
C ASN A 469 -33.49 3.25 22.16
N ASN A 470 -32.23 2.84 22.37
CA ASN A 470 -31.39 3.26 23.49
C ASN A 470 -30.34 4.32 23.12
N LEU A 471 -30.33 4.80 21.88
CA LEU A 471 -29.35 5.81 21.43
C LEU A 471 -29.60 7.13 22.16
N ALA A 472 -28.71 7.47 23.09
CA ALA A 472 -28.83 8.62 23.97
C ALA A 472 -28.10 9.86 23.43
N THR A 473 -26.97 9.67 22.75
CA THR A 473 -26.13 10.77 22.26
C THR A 473 -25.66 10.55 20.84
N VAL A 474 -25.78 11.59 20.03
CA VAL A 474 -25.12 11.77 18.72
C VAL A 474 -24.28 13.03 18.84
N GLY A 475 -22.99 12.95 18.52
CA GLY A 475 -22.06 14.04 18.79
C GLY A 475 -22.15 15.19 17.78
N LEU A 476 -22.50 14.88 16.53
CA LEU A 476 -22.60 15.83 15.42
C LEU A 476 -23.98 15.71 14.74
N ASP A 477 -24.03 15.44 13.44
CA ASP A 477 -25.25 15.47 12.64
C ASP A 477 -25.98 14.12 12.66
N PHE A 478 -27.29 14.14 12.44
CA PHE A 478 -28.12 12.93 12.36
C PHE A 478 -29.01 13.03 11.12
N ALA A 479 -28.72 12.21 10.11
CA ALA A 479 -29.46 12.15 8.86
C ALA A 479 -30.06 10.76 8.60
N ILE A 480 -31.31 10.77 8.16
CA ILE A 480 -32.07 9.57 7.76
C ILE A 480 -32.69 9.87 6.41
N GLU A 481 -32.10 9.31 5.36
CA GLU A 481 -32.38 9.74 4.01
C GLU A 481 -32.53 8.59 3.00
N GLN A 482 -33.38 8.77 2.00
CA GLN A 482 -33.55 7.83 0.88
C GLN A 482 -33.95 6.40 1.31
N ASN A 483 -34.55 6.23 2.49
CA ASN A 483 -35.08 4.94 2.97
C ASN A 483 -36.55 4.83 2.56
N LEU A 484 -36.79 4.47 1.29
CA LEU A 484 -38.09 4.58 0.64
C LEU A 484 -39.22 3.73 1.27
N ALA A 485 -38.89 2.70 2.05
CA ALA A 485 -39.86 1.88 2.77
C ALA A 485 -40.05 2.28 4.24
N LEU A 486 -39.32 3.29 4.74
CA LEU A 486 -39.25 3.63 6.16
C LEU A 486 -40.53 4.30 6.65
N THR A 487 -41.40 3.54 7.31
CA THR A 487 -42.66 4.04 7.88
C THR A 487 -42.65 4.14 9.41
N PHE A 488 -41.70 3.49 10.09
CA PHE A 488 -41.55 3.54 11.54
C PHE A 488 -40.22 4.18 11.94
N CYS A 489 -40.23 5.51 12.12
CA CYS A 489 -39.05 6.31 12.49
C CYS A 489 -39.13 6.89 13.91
N ALA A 490 -40.29 6.82 14.56
CA ALA A 490 -40.51 7.38 15.89
C ALA A 490 -40.12 6.36 16.98
N THR A 491 -38.83 6.09 17.15
CA THR A 491 -38.32 5.30 18.29
C THR A 491 -38.17 6.17 19.54
N GLU A 492 -38.03 5.56 20.72
CA GLU A 492 -37.91 6.31 21.98
C GLU A 492 -36.74 7.31 21.96
N ALA A 493 -35.56 6.87 21.48
CA ALA A 493 -34.40 7.71 21.26
C ALA A 493 -34.65 8.86 20.28
N VAL A 494 -35.17 8.57 19.08
CA VAL A 494 -35.45 9.59 18.06
C VAL A 494 -36.42 10.64 18.59
N CYS A 495 -37.49 10.19 19.26
CA CYS A 495 -38.46 11.10 19.86
C CYS A 495 -37.83 11.94 20.97
N THR A 496 -37.03 11.34 21.85
CA THR A 496 -36.35 12.06 22.94
C THR A 496 -35.39 13.10 22.38
N TYR A 497 -34.62 12.75 21.34
CA TYR A 497 -33.68 13.65 20.68
C TYR A 497 -34.38 14.88 20.09
N LEU A 498 -35.45 14.68 19.32
CA LEU A 498 -36.23 15.76 18.72
C LEU A 498 -36.94 16.64 19.78
N HIS A 499 -37.53 16.05 20.82
CA HIS A 499 -38.19 16.81 21.89
C HIS A 499 -37.23 17.64 22.74
N ASN A 500 -35.96 17.23 22.80
CA ASN A 500 -34.90 17.98 23.47
C ASN A 500 -34.28 19.08 22.58
N GLY A 501 -34.83 19.31 21.38
CA GLY A 501 -34.38 20.34 20.45
C GLY A 501 -33.23 19.91 19.54
N GLY A 502 -32.91 18.61 19.49
CA GLY A 502 -32.05 18.05 18.46
C GLY A 502 -32.71 18.13 17.08
N VAL A 503 -31.88 18.19 16.04
CA VAL A 503 -32.33 18.26 14.64
C VAL A 503 -31.93 16.97 13.94
N ILE A 504 -32.88 16.35 13.25
CA ILE A 504 -32.61 15.16 12.41
C ILE A 504 -33.04 15.50 10.99
N GLU A 505 -32.12 15.37 10.03
CA GLU A 505 -32.46 15.51 8.61
C GLU A 505 -33.23 14.28 8.15
N PHE A 506 -34.50 14.49 7.78
CA PHE A 506 -35.32 13.48 7.12
C PHE A 506 -35.57 13.91 5.68
N PHE A 507 -35.15 13.09 4.72
CA PHE A 507 -35.37 13.38 3.31
C PHE A 507 -35.60 12.12 2.47
N ASN A 508 -36.60 12.17 1.59
CA ASN A 508 -36.91 11.09 0.63
C ASN A 508 -37.13 9.71 1.30
N ASN A 509 -37.82 9.68 2.44
CA ASN A 509 -38.28 8.45 3.11
C ASN A 509 -39.77 8.21 2.84
N ALA A 510 -40.32 7.11 3.34
CA ALA A 510 -41.76 6.86 3.22
C ALA A 510 -42.59 7.91 4.00
N GLY A 511 -43.87 8.04 3.62
CA GLY A 511 -44.80 8.97 4.26
C GLY A 511 -44.92 8.71 5.77
N GLY A 512 -44.81 9.78 6.56
CA GLY A 512 -44.75 9.69 8.03
C GLY A 512 -43.32 9.80 8.59
N CYS A 513 -42.30 9.59 7.75
CA CYS A 513 -40.88 9.67 8.12
C CYS A 513 -40.06 10.56 7.16
N ASN A 514 -40.73 11.39 6.36
CA ASN A 514 -40.08 12.16 5.29
C ASN A 514 -39.71 13.59 5.70
N THR A 515 -40.19 14.08 6.86
CA THR A 515 -39.77 15.38 7.43
C THR A 515 -39.79 15.30 8.95
N GLU A 516 -38.97 16.12 9.61
CA GLU A 516 -38.93 16.22 11.09
C GLU A 516 -40.33 16.41 11.70
N ALA A 517 -41.15 17.29 11.11
CA ALA A 517 -42.52 17.56 11.59
C ALA A 517 -43.44 16.33 11.54
N GLN A 518 -43.27 15.44 10.55
CA GLN A 518 -44.04 14.20 10.48
C GLN A 518 -43.61 13.23 11.59
N VAL A 519 -42.31 13.17 11.88
CA VAL A 519 -41.76 12.30 12.93
C VAL A 519 -42.16 12.79 14.31
N LEU A 520 -42.10 14.10 14.57
CA LEU A 520 -42.61 14.71 15.82
C LEU A 520 -44.09 14.39 16.06
N ASP A 521 -44.93 14.49 15.02
CA ASP A 521 -46.35 14.12 15.15
C ASP A 521 -46.53 12.60 15.41
N ALA A 522 -45.71 11.74 14.81
CA ALA A 522 -45.70 10.32 15.13
C ALA A 522 -45.26 10.05 16.58
N CYS A 523 -44.25 10.78 17.08
CA CYS A 523 -43.81 10.73 18.48
C CYS A 523 -44.90 11.16 19.46
N ASP A 524 -45.63 12.24 19.17
CA ASP A 524 -46.74 12.73 19.99
C ASP A 524 -47.88 11.71 20.07
N ARG A 525 -48.16 10.98 18.97
CA ARG A 525 -49.16 9.91 18.95
C ARG A 525 -48.74 8.71 19.81
N LEU A 526 -47.45 8.35 19.82
CA LEU A 526 -46.91 7.32 20.72
C LEU A 526 -47.08 7.71 22.20
N GLY A 527 -46.76 8.97 22.55
CA GLY A 527 -46.98 9.50 23.91
C GLY A 527 -48.46 9.51 24.34
N ARG A 528 -49.39 9.69 23.39
CA ARG A 528 -50.84 9.60 23.62
C ARG A 528 -51.36 8.16 23.69
N SER A 529 -50.71 7.19 23.04
CA SER A 529 -51.08 5.76 23.12
C SER A 529 -50.83 5.14 24.51
N LEU A 530 -49.97 5.74 25.33
CA LEU A 530 -49.76 5.33 26.74
C LEU A 530 -50.80 5.93 27.71
N SER A 531 -51.70 6.79 27.22
CA SER A 531 -52.71 7.48 28.05
C SER A 531 -54.16 7.26 27.59
N TYR A 532 -54.43 6.44 26.57
CA TYR A 532 -55.79 6.20 26.09
C TYR A 532 -56.01 4.75 25.60
N SER A 533 -56.88 4.01 26.30
CA SER A 533 -57.47 2.76 25.81
C SER A 533 -58.75 3.10 25.02
N GLY A 534 -58.68 3.10 23.69
CA GLY A 534 -59.85 3.35 22.85
C GLY A 534 -59.56 3.13 21.38
N GLN A 535 -60.25 2.16 20.79
CA GLN A 535 -60.17 1.76 19.37
C GLN A 535 -60.37 2.93 18.41
N LEU A 536 -59.59 2.98 17.31
CA LEU A 536 -60.02 3.65 16.08
C LEU A 536 -59.60 2.88 14.82
N GLN A 537 -60.62 2.54 14.02
CA GLN A 537 -60.56 2.26 12.59
C GLN A 537 -60.28 3.57 11.82
N GLY A 538 -59.52 3.51 10.73
CA GLY A 538 -59.42 4.64 9.79
C GLY A 538 -58.44 4.39 8.65
N THR A 539 -58.96 4.46 7.43
CA THR A 539 -58.33 4.16 6.14
C THR A 539 -57.23 5.16 5.71
N VAL A 540 -56.25 4.63 4.98
CA VAL A 540 -55.13 5.35 4.33
C VAL A 540 -55.66 6.28 3.22
N PRO A 541 -55.29 7.58 3.19
CA PRO A 541 -55.50 8.43 2.02
C PRO A 541 -54.32 8.28 1.05
N GLU A 542 -54.63 7.86 -0.17
CA GLU A 542 -53.75 7.90 -1.33
C GLU A 542 -53.71 9.33 -1.91
N PHE A 543 -52.54 9.92 -2.17
CA PHE A 543 -52.44 11.20 -2.89
C PHE A 543 -51.23 11.36 -3.81
N LYS A 544 -51.46 12.21 -4.83
CA LYS A 544 -50.80 12.38 -6.11
C LYS A 544 -49.50 13.20 -6.08
N GLN A 545 -48.58 12.86 -6.96
CA GLN A 545 -47.34 13.59 -7.28
C GLN A 545 -47.67 14.87 -8.09
N ASP A 546 -47.23 16.04 -7.61
CA ASP A 546 -47.39 17.32 -8.31
C ASP A 546 -46.00 17.87 -8.68
N SER A 547 -45.63 17.84 -9.97
CA SER A 547 -44.29 18.18 -10.46
C SER A 547 -44.20 19.67 -10.85
N LYS A 548 -43.62 20.50 -9.98
CA LYS A 548 -43.42 21.94 -10.18
C LYS A 548 -42.26 22.30 -11.14
N THR A 549 -41.50 21.30 -11.62
CA THR A 549 -40.28 21.48 -12.44
C THR A 549 -40.31 20.56 -13.66
N THR A 550 -39.74 21.01 -14.78
CA THR A 550 -39.44 20.17 -15.95
C THR A 550 -38.06 20.51 -16.51
N ILE A 551 -37.32 19.49 -16.97
CA ILE A 551 -36.00 19.66 -17.58
C ILE A 551 -35.99 19.16 -19.03
N TYR A 552 -35.37 19.91 -19.94
CA TYR A 552 -35.33 19.56 -21.37
C TYR A 552 -34.14 20.23 -22.11
N PRO A 553 -33.49 19.55 -23.07
CA PRO A 553 -33.63 18.13 -23.39
C PRO A 553 -33.04 17.25 -22.29
N ASN A 554 -33.63 16.08 -22.08
CA ASN A 554 -33.12 15.06 -21.18
C ASN A 554 -33.54 13.66 -21.69
N PRO A 555 -32.61 12.84 -22.23
CA PRO A 555 -31.17 13.01 -22.25
C PRO A 555 -30.67 14.23 -23.05
N THR A 556 -29.54 14.81 -22.66
CA THR A 556 -28.89 15.95 -23.32
C THR A 556 -27.52 15.55 -23.89
N GLU A 557 -27.08 16.25 -24.93
CA GLU A 557 -25.70 16.21 -25.44
C GLU A 557 -24.85 17.39 -24.94
N GLY A 558 -25.44 18.30 -24.15
CA GLY A 558 -24.74 19.47 -23.64
C GLY A 558 -25.65 20.31 -22.75
N ILE A 559 -26.30 21.32 -23.32
CA ILE A 559 -27.13 22.26 -22.55
C ILE A 559 -28.45 21.60 -22.11
N VAL A 560 -28.80 21.74 -20.84
CA VAL A 560 -30.13 21.39 -20.28
C VAL A 560 -30.82 22.65 -19.77
N GLN A 561 -32.08 22.87 -20.18
CA GLN A 561 -32.91 23.96 -19.66
C GLN A 561 -33.78 23.47 -18.51
N VAL A 562 -33.94 24.31 -17.49
CA VAL A 562 -34.78 24.04 -16.32
C VAL A 562 -35.96 25.00 -16.37
N LYS A 563 -37.18 24.46 -16.50
CA LYS A 563 -38.41 25.24 -16.40
C LYS A 563 -39.07 24.99 -15.05
N VAL A 564 -39.21 26.07 -14.31
CA VAL A 564 -39.89 26.12 -13.01
C VAL A 564 -41.26 26.78 -13.18
N GLY A 565 -42.25 26.37 -12.37
CA GLY A 565 -43.58 27.00 -12.32
C GLY A 565 -43.52 28.54 -12.12
N LYS A 566 -44.47 29.28 -12.73
CA LYS A 566 -44.49 30.74 -12.69
C LYS A 566 -44.60 31.28 -11.26
N GLY A 567 -43.77 32.28 -10.93
CA GLY A 567 -43.81 33.00 -9.65
C GLY A 567 -43.03 32.34 -8.51
N LEU A 568 -42.22 31.31 -8.80
CA LEU A 568 -41.35 30.65 -7.83
C LEU A 568 -39.91 31.16 -7.98
N GLY A 569 -39.34 31.69 -6.88
CA GLY A 569 -37.91 32.01 -6.74
C GLY A 569 -37.17 30.87 -6.02
N GLY A 570 -35.84 30.92 -6.02
CA GLY A 570 -35.02 29.89 -5.38
C GLY A 570 -33.65 29.69 -6.03
N LEU A 571 -32.98 28.59 -5.69
CA LEU A 571 -31.65 28.23 -6.18
C LEU A 571 -31.68 26.83 -6.80
N VAL A 572 -30.97 26.65 -7.92
CA VAL A 572 -30.75 25.35 -8.55
C VAL A 572 -29.26 25.03 -8.53
N ARG A 573 -28.91 23.83 -8.07
CA ARG A 573 -27.54 23.31 -8.03
C ARG A 573 -27.40 22.12 -8.97
N LEU A 574 -26.39 22.13 -9.82
CA LEU A 574 -25.96 20.97 -10.57
C LEU A 574 -24.98 20.16 -9.72
N ILE A 575 -25.27 18.89 -9.53
CA ILE A 575 -24.53 17.97 -8.65
C ILE A 575 -24.12 16.74 -9.48
N ASP A 576 -22.91 16.22 -9.27
CA ASP A 576 -22.48 14.97 -9.90
C ASP A 576 -22.94 13.71 -9.14
N ILE A 577 -22.52 12.54 -9.58
CA ILE A 577 -22.88 11.26 -8.98
C ILE A 577 -22.26 11.02 -7.60
N ASN A 578 -21.22 11.77 -7.25
CA ASN A 578 -20.52 11.67 -5.97
C ASN A 578 -21.03 12.74 -4.98
N GLY A 579 -22.11 13.45 -5.31
CA GLY A 579 -22.70 14.47 -4.45
C GLY A 579 -22.01 15.84 -4.51
N GLN A 580 -20.99 16.03 -5.36
CA GLN A 580 -20.27 17.30 -5.45
C GLN A 580 -21.08 18.35 -6.22
N VAL A 581 -21.24 19.56 -5.64
CA VAL A 581 -21.87 20.70 -6.31
C VAL A 581 -20.93 21.26 -7.37
N LEU A 582 -21.31 21.09 -8.65
CA LEU A 582 -20.54 21.52 -9.81
C LEU A 582 -20.82 22.96 -10.24
N GLU A 583 -22.07 23.40 -10.11
CA GLU A 583 -22.54 24.73 -10.51
C GLU A 583 -23.81 25.10 -9.74
N GLN A 584 -24.08 26.39 -9.52
CA GLN A 584 -25.35 26.86 -8.95
C GLN A 584 -25.84 28.15 -9.64
N GLN A 585 -27.16 28.28 -9.81
CA GLN A 585 -27.82 29.45 -10.40
C GLN A 585 -29.14 29.76 -9.67
N GLU A 586 -29.49 31.03 -9.54
CA GLU A 586 -30.82 31.44 -9.05
C GLU A 586 -31.91 31.16 -10.09
N ILE A 587 -33.12 30.87 -9.63
CA ILE A 587 -34.28 30.64 -10.50
C ILE A 587 -34.69 31.96 -11.16
N GLY A 588 -34.46 32.07 -12.46
CA GLY A 588 -34.77 33.25 -13.28
C GLY A 588 -35.08 32.91 -14.74
N GLU A 589 -35.33 33.93 -15.57
CA GLU A 589 -35.61 33.72 -17.00
C GLU A 589 -34.40 33.10 -17.72
N GLY A 590 -34.63 31.98 -18.42
CA GLY A 590 -33.60 31.32 -19.23
C GLY A 590 -32.65 30.38 -18.48
N LEU A 591 -33.01 29.95 -17.26
CA LEU A 591 -32.23 29.01 -16.44
C LEU A 591 -31.81 27.75 -17.23
N ARG A 592 -30.49 27.54 -17.32
CA ARG A 592 -29.88 26.43 -18.06
C ARG A 592 -28.50 26.09 -17.52
N PHE A 593 -28.13 24.82 -17.63
CA PHE A 593 -26.81 24.31 -17.26
C PHE A 593 -26.11 23.72 -18.48
N ASP A 594 -24.82 23.98 -18.64
CA ASP A 594 -24.03 23.51 -19.77
C ASP A 594 -23.17 22.31 -19.38
N LEU A 595 -23.56 21.13 -19.86
CA LEU A 595 -22.82 19.89 -19.64
C LEU A 595 -21.96 19.50 -20.85
N SER A 596 -21.75 20.38 -21.83
CA SER A 596 -21.08 20.03 -23.10
C SER A 596 -19.63 19.59 -22.93
N THR A 597 -18.95 20.08 -21.89
CA THR A 597 -17.56 19.71 -21.55
C THR A 597 -17.47 18.65 -20.45
N ARG A 598 -18.60 18.18 -19.94
CA ARG A 598 -18.67 17.22 -18.82
C ARG A 598 -18.72 15.78 -19.36
N PRO A 599 -18.17 14.79 -18.62
CA PRO A 599 -18.26 13.38 -19.01
C PRO A 599 -19.69 12.90 -19.26
N ALA A 600 -19.85 11.88 -20.12
CA ALA A 600 -21.13 11.18 -20.24
C ALA A 600 -21.47 10.50 -18.91
N GLY A 601 -22.74 10.54 -18.50
CA GLY A 601 -23.15 10.08 -17.18
C GLY A 601 -24.44 10.72 -16.70
N PHE A 602 -24.76 10.52 -15.43
CA PHE A 602 -25.93 11.12 -14.79
C PHE A 602 -25.50 12.27 -13.89
N TYR A 603 -26.32 13.32 -13.85
CA TYR A 603 -26.17 14.48 -12.99
C TYR A 603 -27.50 14.78 -12.33
N TRP A 604 -27.47 15.52 -11.23
CA TRP A 604 -28.67 15.94 -10.50
C TRP A 604 -28.82 17.45 -10.51
N LEU A 605 -30.03 17.93 -10.73
CA LEU A 605 -30.40 19.32 -10.47
C LEU A 605 -31.20 19.37 -9.18
N ASP A 606 -30.58 19.87 -8.11
CA ASP A 606 -31.21 20.12 -6.81
C ASP A 606 -31.82 21.53 -6.81
N ILE A 607 -33.14 21.62 -6.81
CA ILE A 607 -33.90 22.87 -6.90
C ILE A 607 -34.51 23.14 -5.53
N ARG A 608 -34.13 24.27 -4.93
CA ARG A 608 -34.62 24.74 -3.64
C ARG A 608 -35.45 25.99 -3.86
N PHE A 609 -36.74 25.90 -3.57
CA PHE A 609 -37.66 27.04 -3.69
C PHE A 609 -37.61 27.89 -2.41
N GLU A 610 -37.86 29.20 -2.55
CA GLU A 610 -37.94 30.13 -1.42
C GLU A 610 -39.11 29.81 -0.46
N ASP A 611 -40.13 29.09 -0.93
CA ASP A 611 -41.25 28.60 -0.11
C ASP A 611 -40.88 27.39 0.78
N GLY A 612 -39.60 26.99 0.77
CA GLY A 612 -39.07 25.85 1.52
C GLY A 612 -39.26 24.50 0.83
N SER A 613 -40.02 24.42 -0.26
CA SER A 613 -40.15 23.18 -1.03
C SER A 613 -38.89 22.89 -1.85
N ARG A 614 -38.62 21.61 -2.14
CA ARG A 614 -37.48 21.18 -2.97
C ARG A 614 -37.92 20.20 -4.06
N SER A 615 -37.18 20.17 -5.15
CA SER A 615 -37.37 19.25 -6.28
C SER A 615 -35.99 18.80 -6.76
N ARG A 616 -35.83 17.53 -7.12
CA ARG A 616 -34.58 17.02 -7.68
C ARG A 616 -34.82 16.31 -9.00
N GLU A 617 -34.16 16.78 -10.05
CA GLU A 617 -34.35 16.28 -11.42
C GLU A 617 -33.07 15.60 -11.93
N ARG A 618 -33.20 14.38 -12.45
CA ARG A 618 -32.05 13.63 -13.00
C ARG A 618 -31.77 14.06 -14.44
N VAL A 619 -30.57 14.56 -14.72
CA VAL A 619 -30.10 14.86 -16.08
C VAL A 619 -29.22 13.72 -16.59
N VAL A 620 -29.54 13.19 -17.76
CA VAL A 620 -28.76 12.15 -18.45
C VAL A 620 -27.93 12.83 -19.54
N LYS A 621 -26.59 12.83 -19.41
CA LYS A 621 -25.67 13.29 -20.45
C LYS A 621 -25.21 12.08 -21.29
N LYS A 622 -25.53 12.10 -22.57
CA LYS A 622 -25.03 11.13 -23.55
C LYS A 622 -23.63 11.46 -24.04
#